data_AF-A0A961AJU2-F1
#
_entry.id   AF-A0A961AJU2-F1
#
_cell.length_a   1.000
_cell.length_b   1.000
_cell.length_c   1.000
_cell.angle_alpha   90.00
_cell.angle_beta   90.00
_cell.angle_gamma   90.00
#
_symmetry.space_group_name_H-M   'P 1'
#
loop_
_entity.id
_entity.type
_entity.pdbx_description
1 polymer ?
#
loop_
_entity_poly.entity_id
_entity_poly.type
_entity_poly.pdbx_seq_one_letter_code
_entity_poly.pdbx_strand_id
1 'polypeptide(L)'
;MERQVDDGESGEERDPLIGIKAKTSWFQATRSWSGGRRRVLGSKGLVANYYHAMSRTCGGEVFFDEVEKEALRRVIWRVAEFCGVEVLTYCVMGNHFHVLVSVPHHGAYVERFAGPEGEKR
;
A
#
# COMPACT_ATOMS: atom_id res chain seq x y z
N MET A 1 -20.16 -14.53 27.93
CA MET A 1 -19.44 -14.99 26.72
C MET A 1 -18.46 -13.89 26.38
N GLU A 2 -17.36 -13.82 27.14
CA GLU A 2 -16.32 -12.81 26.96
C GLU A 2 -15.63 -13.04 25.62
N ARG A 3 -15.54 -12.00 24.80
CA ARG A 3 -14.64 -12.00 23.65
C ARG A 3 -13.22 -11.94 24.19
N GLN A 4 -12.55 -13.07 24.10
CA GLN A 4 -11.12 -13.20 24.30
C GLN A 4 -10.43 -12.30 23.27
N VAL A 5 -9.94 -11.15 23.73
CA VAL A 5 -8.98 -10.34 22.96
C VAL A 5 -7.66 -11.10 23.10
N ASP A 6 -7.21 -11.66 21.99
CA ASP A 6 -5.94 -12.37 21.89
C ASP A 6 -4.79 -11.34 21.89
N ASP A 7 -4.49 -10.82 23.08
CA ASP A 7 -3.31 -10.00 23.35
C ASP A 7 -2.09 -10.93 23.45
N GLY A 8 -1.55 -11.35 22.31
CA GLY A 8 -0.48 -12.34 22.29
C GLY A 8 0.26 -12.53 20.97
N GLU A 9 1.04 -11.54 20.52
CA GLU A 9 2.28 -11.85 19.80
C GLU A 9 3.44 -11.11 20.48
N SER A 10 4.22 -11.91 21.22
CA SER A 10 5.54 -11.58 21.78
C SER A 10 6.38 -10.72 20.83
N GLY A 11 7.04 -9.70 21.40
CA GLY A 11 7.96 -8.79 20.73
C GLY A 11 9.20 -9.46 20.13
N GLU A 12 9.02 -10.26 19.08
CA GLU A 12 10.07 -10.52 18.12
C GLU A 12 10.20 -9.28 17.25
N GLU A 13 11.32 -8.57 17.40
CA GLU A 13 11.79 -7.55 16.48
C GLU A 13 12.03 -8.21 15.11
N ARG A 14 10.95 -8.44 14.35
CA ARG A 14 11.02 -8.98 13.00
C ARG A 14 11.60 -7.88 12.12
N ASP A 15 12.76 -8.14 11.52
CA ASP A 15 13.35 -7.24 10.54
C ASP A 15 12.28 -6.87 9.49
N PRO A 16 11.92 -5.57 9.39
CA PRO A 16 10.84 -5.11 8.53
C PRO A 16 11.16 -5.32 7.04
N LEU A 17 12.36 -5.75 6.67
CA LEU A 17 12.76 -6.09 5.31
C LEU A 17 12.70 -7.60 5.02
N ILE A 18 12.28 -8.42 5.99
CA ILE A 18 12.03 -9.85 5.76
C ILE A 18 10.80 -10.01 4.86
N GLY A 19 11.01 -10.71 3.74
CA GLY A 19 9.93 -11.02 2.82
C GLY A 19 8.94 -12.04 3.41
N ILE A 20 7.66 -11.72 3.39
CA ILE A 20 6.59 -12.66 3.70
C ILE A 20 6.31 -13.59 2.50
N LYS A 21 5.87 -14.82 2.79
CA LYS A 21 5.44 -15.79 1.78
C LYS A 21 4.00 -15.50 1.33
N ALA A 22 3.77 -14.33 0.75
CA ALA A 22 2.48 -13.98 0.14
C ALA A 22 2.37 -14.58 -1.27
N LYS A 23 1.63 -15.68 -1.38
CA LYS A 23 1.32 -16.38 -2.63
C LYS A 23 0.28 -15.59 -3.43
N THR A 24 0.69 -14.63 -4.24
CA THR A 24 -0.16 -14.05 -5.30
C THR A 24 -0.24 -15.04 -6.47
N SER A 25 -1.36 -15.12 -7.19
CA SER A 25 -1.64 -16.21 -8.15
C SER A 25 -0.52 -16.47 -9.18
N TRP A 26 -0.61 -17.63 -9.85
CA TRP A 26 0.31 -18.01 -10.91
C TRP A 26 0.31 -16.97 -12.04
N PHE A 27 1.41 -16.24 -12.19
CA PHE A 27 1.61 -15.31 -13.31
C PHE A 27 2.22 -16.13 -14.47
N GLN A 28 1.51 -16.23 -15.60
CA GLN A 28 1.89 -17.10 -16.73
C GLN A 28 3.30 -16.81 -17.29
N ALA A 29 3.81 -15.59 -17.09
CA ALA A 29 5.14 -15.18 -17.54
C ALA A 29 6.29 -15.50 -16.55
N THR A 30 6.02 -16.06 -15.36
CA THR A 30 7.04 -16.31 -14.33
C THR A 30 7.10 -17.79 -13.92
N ARG A 31 8.32 -18.37 -13.86
CA ARG A 31 8.57 -19.77 -13.45
C ARG A 31 8.34 -20.04 -11.94
N SER A 32 7.77 -19.11 -11.17
CA SER A 32 7.50 -19.30 -9.75
C SER A 32 6.23 -18.62 -9.31
N TRP A 33 5.58 -19.18 -8.27
CA TRP A 33 4.32 -18.71 -7.68
C TRP A 33 4.40 -17.28 -7.08
N SER A 34 5.56 -16.62 -7.12
CA SER A 34 5.73 -15.23 -6.66
C SER A 34 6.74 -14.42 -7.49
N GLY A 35 7.20 -14.95 -8.63
CA GLY A 35 8.19 -14.27 -9.48
C GLY A 35 9.53 -13.96 -8.80
N GLY A 36 9.84 -14.58 -7.66
CA GLY A 36 11.09 -14.35 -6.91
C GLY A 36 11.20 -12.99 -6.19
N ARG A 37 10.16 -12.14 -6.25
CA ARG A 37 10.16 -10.85 -5.55
C ARG A 37 9.77 -11.04 -4.09
N ARG A 38 10.62 -10.55 -3.17
CA ARG A 38 10.31 -10.47 -1.75
C ARG A 38 9.09 -9.56 -1.56
N ARG A 39 8.10 -10.04 -0.82
CA ARG A 39 6.92 -9.27 -0.45
C ARG A 39 7.15 -8.73 0.95
N VAL A 40 7.28 -7.44 1.12
CA VAL A 40 7.60 -6.85 2.42
C VAL A 40 6.31 -6.33 3.03
N LEU A 41 5.92 -6.89 4.18
CA LEU A 41 4.89 -6.32 5.02
C LEU A 41 5.61 -5.46 6.07
N GLY A 42 5.12 -4.25 6.27
CA GLY A 42 5.73 -3.32 7.23
C GLY A 42 5.62 -3.81 8.66
N SER A 43 6.40 -3.22 9.56
CA SER A 43 6.38 -3.60 10.96
C SER A 43 5.02 -3.30 11.59
N LYS A 44 4.49 -4.25 12.36
CA LYS A 44 3.26 -4.08 13.16
C LYS A 44 3.47 -3.11 14.33
N GLY A 45 4.71 -2.90 14.77
CA GLY A 45 5.02 -2.00 15.88
C GLY A 45 5.08 -0.52 15.51
N LEU A 46 5.00 -0.20 14.21
CA LEU A 46 5.02 1.18 13.73
C LEU A 46 3.61 1.72 13.56
N VAL A 47 3.44 3.01 13.86
CA VAL A 47 2.17 3.74 13.65
C VAL A 47 1.76 3.82 12.18
N ALA A 48 2.75 3.83 11.28
CA ALA A 48 2.56 3.83 9.84
C ALA A 48 3.78 3.21 9.14
N ASN A 49 3.56 2.69 7.94
CA ASN A 49 4.58 2.12 7.08
C ASN A 49 4.63 2.87 5.75
N TYR A 50 5.84 3.16 5.27
CA TYR A 50 6.03 3.95 4.05
C TYR A 50 6.46 3.09 2.88
N TYR A 51 5.81 3.27 1.74
CA TYR A 51 6.07 2.49 0.54
C TYR A 51 6.29 3.36 -0.67
N HIS A 52 7.32 3.01 -1.43
CA HIS A 52 7.50 3.51 -2.78
C HIS A 52 6.75 2.59 -3.75
N ALA A 53 5.63 3.07 -4.27
CA ALA A 53 4.84 2.39 -5.29
C ALA A 53 5.15 2.98 -6.67
N MET A 54 5.29 2.12 -7.67
CA MET A 54 5.48 2.55 -9.05
C MET A 54 4.73 1.61 -10.01
N SER A 55 4.24 2.18 -11.10
CA SER A 55 3.69 1.42 -12.22
C SER A 55 4.10 2.05 -13.54
N ARG A 56 4.22 1.22 -14.58
CA ARG A 56 4.53 1.61 -15.95
C ARG A 56 3.36 1.22 -16.85
N THR A 57 3.17 1.96 -17.93
CA THR A 57 2.24 1.57 -19.01
C THR A 57 2.57 0.16 -19.50
N CYS A 58 1.54 -0.61 -19.85
CA CYS A 58 1.72 -1.85 -20.59
C CYS A 58 2.52 -1.56 -21.86
N GLY A 59 3.42 -2.44 -22.29
CA GLY A 59 4.25 -2.23 -23.49
C GLY A 59 5.38 -1.19 -23.33
N GLY A 60 5.28 -0.29 -22.33
CA GLY A 60 6.28 0.72 -22.04
C GLY A 60 6.21 1.95 -22.93
N GLU A 61 5.17 2.09 -23.75
CA GLU A 61 4.96 3.25 -24.61
C GLU A 61 4.70 4.52 -23.79
N VAL A 62 5.07 5.66 -24.37
CA VAL A 62 4.92 6.99 -23.79
C VAL A 62 3.56 7.55 -24.20
N PHE A 63 2.59 7.46 -23.29
CA PHE A 63 1.21 7.90 -23.51
C PHE A 63 0.81 9.15 -22.71
N PHE A 64 1.62 9.58 -21.74
CA PHE A 64 1.23 10.65 -20.82
C PHE A 64 1.79 12.00 -21.26
N ASP A 65 0.93 12.83 -21.85
CA ASP A 65 1.14 14.26 -22.02
C ASP A 65 0.57 15.02 -20.80
N GLU A 66 0.55 16.36 -20.84
CA GLU A 66 0.16 17.18 -19.69
C GLU A 66 -1.28 16.94 -19.23
N VAL A 67 -2.21 16.64 -20.15
CA VAL A 67 -3.61 16.34 -19.83
C VAL A 67 -3.73 15.01 -19.08
N GLU A 68 -3.08 13.97 -19.58
CA GLU A 68 -3.09 12.63 -18.97
C GLU A 68 -2.36 12.63 -17.63
N LYS A 69 -1.27 13.39 -17.49
CA LYS A 69 -0.56 13.55 -16.22
C LYS A 69 -1.45 14.15 -15.14
N GLU A 70 -2.19 15.21 -15.46
CA GLU A 70 -3.12 15.84 -14.52
C GLU A 70 -4.33 14.94 -14.21
N ALA A 71 -4.87 14.24 -15.22
CA ALA A 71 -5.92 13.26 -14.99
C ALA A 71 -5.45 12.13 -14.05
N LEU A 72 -4.26 11.58 -14.30
CA LEU A 72 -3.67 10.54 -13.47
C LEU A 72 -3.38 11.05 -12.05
N ARG A 73 -2.91 12.28 -11.89
CA ARG A 73 -2.77 12.93 -10.57
C ARG A 73 -4.10 12.91 -9.82
N ARG A 74 -5.20 13.35 -10.42
CA ARG A 74 -6.52 13.34 -9.74
C ARG A 74 -6.96 11.95 -9.33
N VAL A 75 -6.70 10.95 -10.17
CA VAL A 75 -6.99 9.55 -9.86
C VAL A 75 -6.16 9.05 -8.68
N ILE A 76 -4.84 9.34 -8.65
CA ILE A 76 -3.96 8.95 -7.54
C ILE A 76 -4.51 9.47 -6.21
N TRP A 77 -4.95 10.73 -6.14
CA TRP A 77 -5.48 11.31 -4.91
C TRP A 77 -6.81 10.67 -4.51
N ARG A 78 -7.72 10.50 -5.47
CA ARG A 78 -9.01 9.85 -5.20
C ARG A 78 -8.83 8.41 -4.70
N VAL A 79 -7.91 7.67 -5.29
CA VAL A 79 -7.59 6.30 -4.88
C VAL A 79 -6.91 6.28 -3.52
N ALA A 80 -6.02 7.24 -3.23
CA ALA A 80 -5.37 7.35 -1.92
C ALA A 80 -6.41 7.59 -0.81
N GLU A 81 -7.33 8.53 -1.02
CA GLU A 81 -8.46 8.78 -0.12
C GLU A 81 -9.32 7.54 0.09
N PHE A 82 -9.67 6.84 -1.00
CA PHE A 82 -10.48 5.63 -0.95
C PHE A 82 -9.77 4.49 -0.19
N CYS A 83 -8.47 4.33 -0.42
CA CYS A 83 -7.65 3.31 0.24
C CYS A 83 -7.26 3.67 1.68
N GLY A 84 -7.50 4.91 2.13
CA GLY A 84 -7.11 5.35 3.46
C GLY A 84 -5.60 5.53 3.63
N VAL A 85 -4.88 5.83 2.55
CA VAL A 85 -3.43 6.04 2.55
C VAL A 85 -3.13 7.51 2.25
N GLU A 86 -2.01 8.01 2.76
CA GLU A 86 -1.58 9.38 2.54
C GLU A 86 -0.49 9.43 1.47
N VAL A 87 -0.63 10.33 0.49
CA VAL A 87 0.40 10.57 -0.53
C VAL A 87 1.37 11.63 0.00
N LEU A 88 2.61 11.23 0.27
CA LEU A 88 3.65 12.15 0.74
C LEU A 88 4.30 12.92 -0.42
N THR A 89 4.61 12.21 -1.50
CA THR A 89 5.17 12.78 -2.72
C THR A 89 4.88 11.89 -3.91
N TYR A 90 4.97 12.46 -5.10
CA TYR A 90 4.69 11.79 -6.36
C TYR A 90 5.51 12.36 -7.51
N CYS A 91 5.69 11.56 -8.54
CA CYS A 91 6.25 11.98 -9.82
C CYS A 91 5.50 11.23 -10.93
N VAL A 92 5.03 11.97 -11.95
CA VAL A 92 4.42 11.39 -13.14
C VAL A 92 5.31 11.70 -14.34
N MET A 93 5.82 10.64 -14.96
CA MET A 93 6.65 10.69 -16.16
C MET A 93 5.83 10.23 -17.37
N GLY A 94 6.40 10.25 -18.58
CA GLY A 94 5.64 9.98 -19.81
C GLY A 94 5.05 8.56 -19.95
N ASN A 95 5.59 7.57 -19.22
CA ASN A 95 5.13 6.18 -19.28
C ASN A 95 5.08 5.48 -17.92
N HIS A 96 5.32 6.20 -16.82
CA HIS A 96 5.30 5.61 -15.49
C HIS A 96 5.09 6.68 -14.43
N PHE A 97 4.73 6.24 -13.24
CA PHE A 97 4.62 7.10 -12.09
C PHE A 97 5.30 6.46 -10.88
N HIS A 98 5.69 7.32 -9.96
CA HIS A 98 6.23 6.97 -8.65
C HIS A 98 5.39 7.70 -7.59
N VAL A 99 4.94 6.99 -6.56
CA VAL A 99 4.25 7.58 -5.41
C VAL A 99 4.89 7.05 -4.13
N LEU A 100 5.21 7.94 -3.21
CA LEU A 100 5.54 7.59 -1.84
C LEU A 100 4.26 7.71 -1.01
N VAL A 101 3.82 6.60 -0.44
CA VAL A 101 2.60 6.54 0.38
C VAL A 101 2.91 6.18 1.81
N SER A 102 2.19 6.80 2.75
CA SER A 102 2.11 6.40 4.15
C SER A 102 0.86 5.52 4.32
N VAL A 103 1.06 4.31 4.82
CA VAL A 103 0.00 3.35 5.12
C VAL A 103 -0.13 3.27 6.64
N PRO A 104 -1.26 3.73 7.23
CA PRO A 104 -1.43 3.70 8.67
C PRO A 104 -1.54 2.27 9.20
N HIS A 105 -1.18 2.07 10.46
CA HIS A 105 -1.38 0.79 11.13
C HIS A 105 -2.87 0.43 11.14
N HIS A 106 -3.21 -0.79 10.71
CA HIS A 106 -4.60 -1.21 10.53
C HIS A 106 -5.46 -1.03 11.79
N GLY A 107 -4.95 -1.44 12.96
CA GLY A 107 -5.69 -1.30 14.23
C GLY A 107 -6.06 0.15 14.52
N ALA A 108 -5.07 1.05 14.47
CA ALA A 108 -5.26 2.48 14.71
C ALA A 108 -6.17 3.13 13.64
N TYR A 109 -6.06 2.67 12.38
CA TYR A 109 -6.90 3.15 11.29
C TYR A 109 -8.37 2.72 11.45
N VAL A 110 -8.64 1.51 11.94
CA VAL A 110 -10.02 1.04 12.15
C VAL A 110 -10.66 1.69 13.38
N GLU A 111 -9.89 1.90 14.45
CA GLU A 111 -10.37 2.55 15.68
C GLU A 111 -10.95 3.94 15.44
N ARG A 112 -10.49 4.69 14.44
CA ARG A 112 -11.04 6.01 14.09
C ARG A 112 -12.51 5.99 13.68
N PHE A 113 -13.03 4.81 13.30
CA PHE A 113 -14.43 4.60 12.96
C PHE A 113 -15.23 3.99 14.11
N ALA A 114 -14.58 3.68 15.24
CA ALA A 114 -15.24 3.09 16.39
C ALA A 114 -16.01 4.16 17.17
N GLY A 115 -17.34 4.05 17.19
CA GLY A 115 -18.21 4.92 17.96
C GLY A 115 -19.43 5.42 17.17
N PRO A 116 -20.43 6.01 17.86
CA PRO A 116 -21.64 6.52 17.21
C PRO A 116 -21.36 7.71 16.28
N GLU A 117 -20.21 8.37 16.44
CA GLU A 117 -19.81 9.53 15.65
C GLU A 117 -19.01 9.17 14.38
N GLY A 118 -18.47 7.94 14.31
CA GLY A 118 -17.67 7.46 13.18
C GLY A 118 -16.46 8.35 12.84
N GLU A 119 -15.97 8.26 11.59
CA GLU A 119 -15.01 9.21 11.03
C GLU A 119 -15.73 10.55 10.81
N LYS A 120 -15.80 11.38 11.85
CA LYS A 120 -16.23 12.77 11.70
C LYS A 120 -15.22 13.47 10.77
N ARG A 121 -15.68 13.78 9.56
CA ARG A 121 -14.97 14.58 8.55
C ARG A 121 -15.09 16.06 8.83
#